data_AF-Q83DV7-F1
#
_entry.id   AF-Q83DV7-F1
#
_cell.length_a   1.000
_cell.length_b   1.000
_cell.length_c   1.000
_cell.angle_alpha   90.00
_cell.angle_beta   90.00
_cell.angle_gamma   90.00
#
_symmetry.space_group_name_H-M   'P 1'
#
loop_
_entity.id
_entity.type
_entity.pdbx_description
1 polymer ?
#
loop_
_entity_poly.entity_id
_entity_poly.type
_entity_poly.pdbx_seq_one_letter_code
_entity_poly.pdbx_strand_id
1 'polypeptide(L)' 'MFIKKKNAQKFPAAYISEIDKCLAEFDRTHAWSARQMAEIKKYQRIFQLRSQPSQPAKKPSIWDFEE' A
#
# COMPACT_ATOMS: atom_id res chain seq x y z
N MET A 1 13.84 -39.55 -27.60
CA MET A 1 12.81 -38.53 -27.88
C MET A 1 13.23 -37.24 -27.21
N PHE A 2 13.59 -36.21 -27.96
CA PHE A 2 13.98 -34.91 -27.40
C PHE A 2 13.01 -33.84 -27.88
N ILE A 3 12.26 -33.27 -26.94
CA ILE A 3 11.35 -32.14 -27.21
C ILE A 3 12.22 -30.91 -27.43
N LYS A 4 12.25 -30.39 -28.66
CA LYS A 4 12.90 -29.12 -29.00
C LYS A 4 12.28 -28.02 -28.12
N LYS A 5 13.05 -27.46 -27.19
CA LYS A 5 12.66 -26.22 -26.49
C LYS A 5 12.52 -25.12 -27.54
N LYS A 6 11.28 -24.72 -27.83
CA LYS A 6 11.02 -23.49 -28.56
C LYS A 6 11.56 -22.34 -27.70
N ASN A 7 12.55 -21.62 -28.23
CA ASN A 7 12.95 -20.35 -27.66
C ASN A 7 11.77 -19.39 -27.82
N ALA A 8 10.90 -19.34 -26.81
CA ALA A 8 9.84 -18.34 -26.74
C ALA A 8 10.53 -16.98 -26.66
N GLN A 9 10.46 -16.24 -27.76
CA GLN A 9 10.95 -14.87 -27.83
C GLN A 9 10.12 -14.07 -26.83
N LYS A 10 10.74 -13.67 -25.71
CA LYS A 10 10.10 -12.81 -24.72
C LYS A 10 9.92 -11.45 -25.36
N PHE A 11 8.71 -11.16 -25.84
CA PHE A 11 8.35 -9.82 -26.23
C PHE A 11 8.44 -8.92 -24.99
N PRO A 12 9.05 -7.72 -25.08
CA PRO A 12 8.99 -6.77 -23.99
C PRO A 12 7.51 -6.47 -23.72
N ALA A 13 7.10 -6.71 -22.47
CA ALA A 13 5.73 -6.53 -22.03
C ALA A 13 5.36 -5.04 -22.11
N ALA A 14 4.57 -4.69 -23.14
CA ALA A 14 4.05 -3.37 -23.44
C ALA A 14 5.11 -2.26 -23.66
N TYR A 15 4.83 -1.36 -24.61
CA TYR A 15 5.58 -0.12 -24.72
C TYR A 15 5.29 0.76 -23.50
N ILE A 16 6.32 1.19 -22.79
CA ILE A 16 6.24 2.14 -21.67
C ILE A 16 6.70 3.49 -22.21
N SER A 17 5.89 4.54 -22.01
CA SER A 17 6.24 5.87 -22.50
C SER A 17 7.45 6.44 -21.74
N GLU A 18 8.19 7.35 -22.38
CA GLU A 18 9.32 8.02 -21.72
C GLU A 18 8.86 8.87 -20.51
N ILE A 19 7.62 9.36 -20.52
CA ILE A 19 7.02 10.09 -19.40
C ILE A 19 6.85 9.16 -18.19
N ASP A 20 6.34 7.95 -18.40
CA ASP A 20 6.15 6.98 -17.33
C ASP A 20 7.51 6.57 -16.70
N LYS A 21 8.54 6.43 -17.54
CA LYS A 21 9.90 6.16 -17.06
C LYS A 21 10.43 7.31 -16.20
N CYS A 22 10.24 8.55 -16.65
CA CYS A 22 10.64 9.75 -15.92
C CYS A 22 9.93 9.87 -14.57
N LEU A 23 8.61 9.63 -14.53
CA LEU A 23 7.83 9.63 -13.29
C LEU A 23 8.30 8.56 -12.32
N ALA A 24 8.55 7.33 -12.81
CA ALA A 24 9.06 6.25 -11.98
C ALA A 24 10.45 6.56 -11.41
N GLU A 25 11.33 7.20 -12.18
CA GLU A 25 12.64 7.63 -11.71
C GLU A 25 12.54 8.75 -10.67
N PHE A 26 11.66 9.72 -10.88
CA PHE A 26 11.38 10.80 -9.93
C PHE A 26 10.91 10.23 -8.59
N ASP A 27 9.92 9.34 -8.60
CA ASP A 27 9.40 8.70 -7.39
C ASP A 27 10.45 7.88 -6.64
N ARG A 28 11.40 7.27 -7.35
CA ARG A 28 12.50 6.49 -6.76
C ARG A 28 13.58 7.37 -6.14
N THR A 29 13.87 8.51 -6.75
CA THR A 29 15.01 9.36 -6.38
C THR A 29 14.63 10.47 -5.42
N HIS A 30 13.34 10.78 -5.26
CA HIS A 30 12.88 11.87 -4.40
C HIS A 30 12.07 11.33 -3.24
N ALA A 31 12.54 11.64 -2.03
CA ALA A 31 11.83 11.29 -0.81
C ALA A 31 10.50 12.06 -0.71
N TRP A 32 9.49 11.41 -0.13
CA TRP A 32 8.21 12.06 0.14
C TRP A 32 8.37 13.26 1.07
N SER A 33 7.72 14.36 0.70
CA SER A 33 7.66 15.56 1.55
C SER A 33 6.98 15.26 2.88
N ALA A 34 7.25 16.08 3.90
CA ALA A 34 6.64 15.94 5.22
C ALA A 34 5.10 15.92 5.16
N ARG A 35 4.50 16.72 4.27
CA ARG A 35 3.04 16.76 4.07
C ARG A 35 2.51 15.47 3.45
N GLN A 36 3.20 14.93 2.44
CA GLN A 36 2.83 13.64 1.84
C GLN A 36 2.94 12.51 2.86
N MET A 37 4.01 12.49 3.66
CA MET A 37 4.18 11.54 4.76
C MET A 37 3.05 11.62 5.78
N ALA A 38 2.61 12.83 6.16
CA ALA A 38 1.50 13.03 7.09
C ALA A 38 0.19 12.46 6.54
N GLU A 39 -0.08 12.68 5.25
CA GLU A 39 -1.28 12.18 4.59
C GLU A 39 -1.29 10.65 4.51
N ILE A 40 -0.15 10.03 4.17
CA ILE A 40 0.00 8.56 4.16
C ILE A 40 -0.29 7.99 5.54
N LYS A 41 0.28 8.56 6.61
CA LYS A 41 0.04 8.11 7.99
C LYS A 41 -1.43 8.24 8.38
N LYS A 42 -2.10 9.32 7.99
CA LYS A 42 -3.53 9.53 8.24
C LYS A 42 -4.36 8.42 7.61
N TYR A 43 -4.13 8.09 6.33
CA TYR A 43 -4.89 7.05 5.65
C TYR A 43 -4.57 5.64 6.18
N GLN A 44 -3.32 5.36 6.54
CA GLN A 44 -2.94 4.12 7.21
C GLN A 44 -3.72 3.94 8.52
N ARG A 45 -3.83 4.98 9.34
CA ARG A 45 -4.60 4.95 10.59
C ARG A 45 -6.09 4.69 10.34
N ILE A 46 -6.69 5.38 9.36
CA ILE A 46 -8.11 5.19 9.01
C ILE A 46 -8.36 3.74 8.56
N PHE A 47 -7.48 3.21 7.71
CA PHE A 47 -7.58 1.83 7.24
C PHE A 47 -7.47 0.82 8.39
N GLN A 48 -6.50 1.01 9.29
CA GLN A 48 -6.34 0.16 10.48
C GLN A 48 -7.60 0.16 11.36
N LEU A 49 -8.16 1.34 11.65
CA LEU A 49 -9.38 1.45 12.46
C LEU A 49 -10.60 0.81 11.81
N ARG A 50 -10.68 0.83 10.48
CA ARG A 50 -11.75 0.16 9.72
C ARG A 50 -11.60 -1.35 9.71
N SER A 51 -10.39 -1.84 9.44
CA SER A 51 -10.12 -3.28 9.27
C SER A 51 -10.02 -4.02 10.59
N GLN A 52 -9.51 -3.35 11.62
CA GLN A 52 -9.39 -3.88 12.98
C GLN A 52 -10.09 -2.88 13.91
N PRO A 53 -11.42 -2.94 14.01
CA PRO A 53 -12.12 -2.19 15.04
C PRO A 53 -11.60 -2.69 16.38
N SER A 54 -10.70 -1.92 16.99
CA SER A 54 -10.25 -2.16 18.36
C SER A 54 -11.52 -2.16 19.21
N GLN A 55 -11.84 -3.31 19.81
CA GLN A 55 -12.85 -3.37 20.87
C GLN A 55 -12.41 -2.33 21.91
N PRO A 56 -13.11 -1.19 22.06
CA PRO A 56 -12.71 -0.26 23.10
C PRO A 56 -12.76 -1.04 24.40
N ALA A 57 -11.70 -0.96 25.21
CA ALA A 57 -11.74 -1.47 26.59
C ALA A 57 -13.07 -1.01 27.19
N LYS A 58 -13.86 -1.95 27.73
CA LYS A 58 -15.15 -1.64 28.37
C LYS A 58 -14.89 -0.51 29.35
N LYS A 59 -15.31 0.71 28.97
CA LYS A 59 -15.31 1.82 29.90
C LYS A 59 -16.43 1.52 30.89
N PRO A 60 -16.20 1.69 32.21
CA PRO A 60 -17.27 1.53 33.17
C PRO A 60 -18.43 2.44 32.73
N SER A 61 -19.54 1.79 32.42
CA SER A 61 -20.80 2.45 32.13
C SER A 61 -21.31 3.08 33.42
N ILE A 62 -22.07 4.18 33.32
CA ILE A 62 -22.79 4.73 34.49
C ILE A 62 -23.77 3.73 35.12
N TRP A 63 -24.05 2.64 34.40
CA TRP A 63 -24.91 1.53 34.80
C TRP A 63 -24.14 0.32 35.32
N ASP A 64 -22.81 0.34 35.32
CA ASP A 64 -21.99 -0.70 35.95
C ASP A 64 -21.91 -0.37 37.46
N PHE A 65 -22.98 -0.70 38.19
CA PHE A 65 -22.98 -0.61 39.65
C PHE A 65 -22.19 -1.79 40.21
N GLU A 66 -21.19 -1.52 41.06
CA GLU A 66 -20.46 -2.55 41.80
C GLU A 66 -21.43 -3.27 42.75
N GLU A 67 -21.50 -4.60 42.67
CA GLU A 67 -22.18 -5.47 43.65
C GLU A 67 -21.38 -5.57 44.95
#